data_AF-A0A8T2CP22-F1
#
_entry.id   AF-A0A8T2CP22-F1
#
_cell.length_a   1.000
_cell.length_b   1.000
_cell.length_c   1.000
_cell.angle_alpha   90.00
_cell.angle_beta   90.00
_cell.angle_gamma   90.00
#
_symmetry.space_group_name_H-M   'P 1'
#
loop_
_entity.id
_entity.type
_entity.pdbx_description
1 polymer ?
#
loop_
_entity_poly.entity_id
_entity_poly.type
_entity_poly.pdbx_seq_one_letter_code
_entity_poly.pdbx_strand_id
1 'polypeptide(L)'
;MLSPIENERSEISSPEKLKLEEEPSDDESKFSNYDSDDWETLSDDLRLLDEEWGKSGGFDVDFSKVRHRFGRGAVHLDDDNMVSEPHETNRDLLNRLSNMAISFYNDKTGIKLELVKVLRANFHPSAAITLYITFEANDPSDGNQTKRYQAVVRYLSFDIEVCSCNPEPSSS
;
A
#
# COMPACT_ATOMS: atom_id res chain seq x y z
N MET A 1 10.77 -16.05 -64.60
CA MET A 1 9.32 -15.93 -64.33
C MET A 1 9.17 -15.94 -62.81
N LEU A 2 9.04 -14.75 -62.22
CA LEU A 2 7.79 -14.14 -61.68
C LEU A 2 7.48 -14.71 -60.28
N SER A 3 7.26 -13.98 -59.19
CA SER A 3 7.39 -12.57 -58.77
C SER A 3 7.03 -12.51 -57.26
N PRO A 4 7.31 -11.41 -56.54
CA PRO A 4 7.10 -11.27 -55.08
C PRO A 4 5.62 -11.10 -54.72
N ILE A 5 5.20 -11.57 -53.54
CA ILE A 5 3.86 -11.27 -52.99
C ILE A 5 3.89 -9.86 -52.41
N GLU A 6 3.03 -9.03 -52.98
CA GLU A 6 2.87 -7.61 -52.71
C GLU A 6 2.20 -7.34 -51.35
N ASN A 7 2.57 -6.19 -50.81
CA ASN A 7 2.17 -5.63 -49.53
C ASN A 7 0.90 -4.79 -49.75
N GLU A 8 -0.29 -5.34 -49.51
CA GLU A 8 -1.54 -4.56 -49.58
C GLU A 8 -1.73 -3.75 -48.30
N ARG A 9 -1.40 -2.46 -48.39
CA ARG A 9 -1.85 -1.40 -47.49
C ARG A 9 -3.35 -1.21 -47.71
N SER A 10 -4.18 -1.70 -46.80
CA SER A 10 -5.61 -1.40 -46.78
C SER A 10 -5.84 0.06 -46.34
N GLU A 11 -6.25 0.91 -47.27
CA GLU A 11 -6.74 2.26 -47.04
C GLU A 11 -8.07 2.21 -46.26
N ILE A 12 -8.09 2.80 -45.07
CA ILE A 12 -9.30 2.94 -44.26
C ILE A 12 -10.02 4.20 -44.74
N SER A 13 -11.21 3.99 -45.30
CA SER A 13 -12.15 5.01 -45.79
C SER A 13 -12.61 5.94 -44.66
N SER A 14 -12.50 7.25 -44.88
CA SER A 14 -12.97 8.31 -43.98
C SER A 14 -14.50 8.27 -43.80
N PRO A 15 -15.04 8.32 -42.57
CA PRO A 15 -16.47 8.48 -42.37
C PRO A 15 -16.91 9.95 -42.48
N GLU A 16 -18.07 10.12 -43.09
CA GLU A 16 -18.76 11.38 -43.43
C GLU A 16 -19.03 12.27 -42.21
N LYS A 17 -18.93 13.59 -42.44
CA LYS A 17 -19.18 14.66 -41.48
C LYS A 17 -20.67 14.72 -41.12
N LEU A 18 -21.07 14.14 -39.99
CA LEU A 18 -22.39 14.39 -39.39
C LEU A 18 -22.37 15.76 -38.68
N LYS A 19 -23.25 16.64 -39.13
CA LYS A 19 -23.50 17.98 -38.59
C LYS A 19 -24.32 17.83 -37.31
N LEU A 20 -23.70 18.02 -36.15
CA LEU A 20 -24.39 18.06 -34.86
C LEU A 20 -24.93 19.49 -34.65
N GLU A 21 -26.25 19.60 -34.51
CA GLU A 21 -26.91 20.85 -34.09
C GLU A 21 -26.71 20.98 -32.56
N GLU A 22 -26.11 22.08 -32.12
CA GLU A 22 -25.95 22.42 -30.70
C GLU A 22 -27.28 22.95 -30.15
N GLU A 23 -27.99 22.11 -29.39
CA GLU A 23 -28.98 22.57 -28.42
C GLU A 23 -28.24 23.03 -27.15
N PRO A 24 -28.53 24.21 -26.57
CA PRO A 24 -27.87 24.64 -25.35
C PRO A 24 -28.33 23.76 -24.18
N SER A 25 -27.48 22.82 -23.76
CA SER A 25 -27.66 22.13 -22.50
C SER A 25 -27.30 23.09 -21.37
N ASP A 26 -28.28 23.42 -20.53
CA ASP A 26 -28.12 24.11 -19.25
C ASP A 26 -27.29 23.23 -18.29
N ASP A 27 -26.00 23.09 -18.56
CA ASP A 27 -25.01 22.49 -17.66
C ASP A 27 -24.54 23.57 -16.68
N GLU A 28 -25.45 23.97 -15.79
CA GLU A 28 -25.02 24.62 -14.55
C GLU A 28 -24.24 23.58 -13.76
N SER A 29 -22.93 23.63 -13.96
CA SER A 29 -21.91 22.90 -13.24
C SER A 29 -22.21 23.00 -11.74
N LYS A 30 -22.76 21.92 -11.19
CA LYS A 30 -22.91 21.73 -9.75
C LYS A 30 -21.54 21.37 -9.15
N PHE A 31 -20.54 22.23 -9.39
CA PHE A 31 -19.37 22.31 -8.53
C PHE A 31 -19.91 22.77 -7.19
N SER A 32 -20.14 21.82 -6.29
CA SER A 32 -20.39 22.10 -4.88
C SER A 32 -19.38 23.15 -4.43
N ASN A 33 -19.87 24.25 -3.86
CA ASN A 33 -19.02 25.21 -3.15
C ASN A 33 -18.23 24.42 -2.10
N TYR A 34 -16.99 24.04 -2.41
CA TYR A 34 -16.02 23.64 -1.41
C TYR A 34 -15.75 24.89 -0.59
N ASP A 35 -16.18 24.85 0.67
CA ASP A 35 -15.85 25.91 1.60
C ASP A 35 -14.32 26.03 1.65
N SER A 36 -13.77 27.23 1.48
CA SER A 36 -12.31 27.42 1.48
C SER A 36 -11.68 26.90 2.78
N ASP A 37 -12.44 26.93 3.86
CA ASP A 37 -12.06 26.43 5.19
C ASP A 37 -11.89 24.90 5.23
N ASP A 38 -12.54 24.15 4.32
CA ASP A 38 -12.39 22.69 4.17
C ASP A 38 -11.03 22.35 3.54
N TRP A 39 -10.59 23.14 2.55
CA TRP A 39 -9.32 22.90 1.87
C TRP A 39 -8.10 23.21 2.75
N GLU A 40 -8.13 24.31 3.52
CA GLU A 40 -7.06 24.62 4.48
C GLU A 40 -6.99 23.58 5.61
N THR A 41 -8.14 23.09 6.06
CA THR A 41 -8.22 21.97 7.02
C THR A 41 -7.59 20.69 6.48
N LEU A 42 -7.88 20.33 5.23
CA LEU A 42 -7.32 19.15 4.58
C LEU A 42 -5.82 19.29 4.33
N SER A 43 -5.35 20.50 4.00
CA SER A 43 -3.93 20.76 3.76
C SER A 43 -3.10 20.59 5.04
N ASP A 44 -3.58 21.11 6.17
CA ASP A 44 -2.95 20.95 7.47
C ASP A 44 -2.93 19.48 7.93
N ASP A 45 -4.05 18.77 7.78
CA ASP A 45 -4.12 17.34 8.12
C ASP A 45 -3.14 16.51 7.27
N LEU A 46 -2.99 16.81 5.97
CA LEU A 46 -2.06 16.11 5.10
C LEU A 46 -0.60 16.37 5.53
N ARG A 47 -0.27 17.61 5.86
CA ARG A 47 1.07 17.98 6.35
C ARG A 47 1.41 17.28 7.66
N LEU A 48 0.49 17.30 8.63
CA LEU A 48 0.67 16.59 9.90
C LEU A 48 0.80 15.07 9.70
N LEU A 49 0.03 14.50 8.79
CA LEU A 49 0.12 13.07 8.48
C LEU A 49 1.48 12.71 7.87
N ASP A 50 1.99 13.52 6.93
CA ASP A 50 3.31 13.29 6.34
C ASP A 50 4.45 13.51 7.35
N GLU A 51 4.32 14.49 8.26
CA GLU A 51 5.26 14.69 9.37
C GLU A 51 5.31 13.44 10.29
N GLU A 52 4.16 12.94 10.74
CA GLU A 52 4.09 11.73 11.58
C GLU A 52 4.54 10.48 10.84
N TRP A 53 4.22 10.36 9.54
CA TRP A 53 4.66 9.25 8.70
C TRP A 53 6.17 9.25 8.51
N GLY A 54 6.75 10.40 8.19
CA GLY A 54 8.19 10.58 8.02
C GLY A 54 8.95 10.30 9.30
N LYS A 55 8.48 10.83 10.44
CA LYS A 55 9.11 10.63 11.75
C LYS A 55 9.14 9.16 12.19
N SER A 56 8.04 8.43 11.96
CA SER A 56 7.89 7.04 12.39
C SER A 56 8.35 6.00 11.37
N GLY A 57 8.75 6.46 10.17
CA GLY A 57 8.99 5.57 9.03
C GLY A 57 7.75 4.77 8.60
N GLY A 58 6.55 5.19 9.01
CA GLY A 58 5.28 4.51 8.77
C GLY A 58 4.91 3.41 9.78
N PHE A 59 5.79 3.04 10.73
CA PHE A 59 5.52 1.94 11.69
C PHE A 59 4.72 2.39 12.92
N ASP A 60 4.98 3.60 13.41
CA ASP A 60 4.47 4.14 14.68
C ASP A 60 3.77 5.49 14.47
N VAL A 61 2.85 5.54 13.52
CA VAL A 61 2.13 6.76 13.14
C VAL A 61 1.04 7.08 14.16
N ASP A 62 1.06 8.29 14.74
CA ASP A 62 0.02 8.76 15.63
C ASP A 62 -1.16 9.37 14.85
N PHE A 63 -2.09 8.51 14.44
CA PHE A 63 -3.30 8.93 13.72
C PHE A 63 -4.29 9.75 14.56
N SER A 64 -4.06 9.98 15.86
CA SER A 64 -4.92 10.84 16.68
C SER A 64 -4.69 12.32 16.43
N LYS A 65 -3.56 12.68 15.82
CA LYS A 65 -3.17 14.07 15.50
C LYS A 65 -3.83 14.62 14.23
N VAL A 66 -4.46 13.76 13.44
CA VAL A 66 -5.06 14.13 12.15
C VAL A 66 -6.54 13.78 12.14
N ARG A 67 -7.35 14.63 11.52
CA ARG A 67 -8.78 14.35 11.35
C ARG A 67 -9.00 13.48 10.12
N HIS A 68 -8.30 13.79 9.02
CA HIS A 68 -8.33 13.03 7.77
C HIS A 68 -7.08 12.17 7.60
N ARG A 69 -7.28 10.90 7.24
CA ARG A 69 -6.20 9.91 7.11
C ARG A 69 -5.82 9.56 5.67
N PHE A 70 -6.55 10.08 4.68
CA PHE A 70 -6.26 9.89 3.25
C PHE A 70 -6.06 8.41 2.84
N GLY A 71 -6.91 7.53 3.37
CA GLY A 71 -6.82 6.09 3.13
C GLY A 71 -5.65 5.38 3.82
N ARG A 72 -4.85 6.08 4.64
CA ARG A 72 -3.84 5.48 5.53
C ARG A 72 -4.48 5.07 6.85
N GLY A 73 -3.88 4.09 7.54
CA GLY A 73 -4.40 3.69 8.84
C GLY A 73 -3.61 2.59 9.53
N ALA A 74 -4.00 2.31 10.77
CA ALA A 74 -3.59 1.12 11.49
C ALA A 74 -4.46 -0.07 11.07
N VAL A 75 -3.85 -1.25 10.99
CA VAL A 75 -4.55 -2.51 10.72
C VAL A 75 -5.14 -3.03 12.03
N HIS A 76 -6.46 -3.21 12.07
CA HIS A 76 -7.11 -3.95 13.16
C HIS A 76 -6.87 -5.44 12.96
N LEU A 77 -6.12 -6.06 13.87
CA LEU A 77 -5.61 -7.43 13.68
C LEU A 77 -6.73 -8.49 13.64
N ASP A 78 -7.83 -8.26 14.35
CA ASP A 78 -8.92 -9.23 14.49
C ASP A 78 -10.07 -8.98 13.49
N ASP A 79 -9.96 -7.94 12.66
CA ASP A 79 -10.84 -7.71 11.51
C ASP A 79 -10.41 -8.56 10.31
N ASP A 80 -11.22 -8.62 9.26
CA ASP A 80 -11.01 -9.38 8.02
C ASP A 80 -10.98 -8.49 6.76
N ASN A 81 -10.90 -7.17 6.92
CA ASN A 81 -11.06 -6.21 5.83
C ASN A 81 -9.88 -6.15 4.83
N MET A 82 -8.75 -6.79 5.10
CA MET A 82 -7.59 -6.86 4.19
C MET A 82 -7.48 -8.22 3.47
N VAL A 83 -8.30 -9.20 3.82
CA VAL A 83 -8.23 -10.56 3.26
C VAL A 83 -9.40 -10.84 2.32
N SER A 84 -9.16 -11.71 1.34
CA SER A 84 -10.22 -12.20 0.45
C SER A 84 -10.71 -13.60 0.84
N GLU A 85 -9.92 -14.33 1.63
CA GLU A 85 -10.23 -15.71 2.03
C GLU A 85 -11.23 -15.71 3.20
N PRO A 86 -12.30 -16.51 3.12
CA PRO A 86 -13.26 -16.63 4.21
C PRO A 86 -12.59 -17.13 5.48
N HIS A 87 -12.95 -16.54 6.62
CA HIS A 87 -12.49 -16.92 7.97
C HIS A 87 -11.00 -16.65 8.26
N GLU A 88 -10.26 -16.01 7.35
CA GLU A 88 -8.95 -15.43 7.70
C GLU A 88 -9.15 -14.07 8.39
N THR A 89 -8.30 -13.79 9.38
CA THR A 89 -8.19 -12.46 9.97
C THR A 89 -7.02 -11.71 9.36
N ASN A 90 -6.99 -10.39 9.54
CA ASN A 90 -5.84 -9.56 9.22
C ASN A 90 -4.57 -10.05 9.95
N ARG A 91 -4.70 -10.63 11.14
CA ARG A 91 -3.59 -11.27 11.86
C ARG A 91 -3.02 -12.45 11.10
N ASP A 92 -3.87 -13.29 10.50
CA ASP A 92 -3.42 -14.45 9.72
C ASP A 92 -2.65 -14.01 8.47
N LEU A 93 -3.17 -13.00 7.77
CA LEU A 93 -2.45 -12.35 6.67
C LEU A 93 -1.10 -11.81 7.13
N LEU A 94 -1.06 -11.01 8.20
CA LEU A 94 0.16 -10.39 8.68
C LEU A 94 1.17 -11.43 9.19
N ASN A 95 0.74 -12.55 9.77
CA ASN A 95 1.62 -13.66 10.13
C ASN A 95 2.27 -14.28 8.88
N ARG A 96 1.49 -14.49 7.81
CA ARG A 96 2.01 -15.00 6.53
C ARG A 96 3.02 -14.03 5.91
N LEU A 97 2.69 -12.74 5.85
CA LEU A 97 3.59 -11.70 5.33
C LEU A 97 4.86 -11.57 6.19
N SER A 98 4.75 -11.70 7.51
CA SER A 98 5.91 -11.66 8.42
C SER A 98 6.84 -12.86 8.24
N ASN A 99 6.29 -14.05 8.01
CA ASN A 99 7.09 -15.23 7.67
C ASN A 99 7.82 -15.06 6.32
N MET A 100 7.18 -14.44 5.32
CA MET A 100 7.85 -14.09 4.07
C MET A 100 9.00 -13.09 4.31
N ALA A 101 8.78 -12.08 5.15
CA ALA A 101 9.80 -11.11 5.51
C ALA A 101 10.97 -11.73 6.29
N ILE A 102 10.68 -12.69 7.18
CA ILE A 102 11.68 -13.50 7.87
C ILE A 102 12.51 -14.31 6.87
N SER A 103 11.88 -15.01 5.92
CA SER A 103 12.61 -15.75 4.88
C SER A 103 13.53 -14.84 4.09
N PHE A 104 13.04 -13.67 3.66
CA PHE A 104 13.84 -12.65 2.99
C PHE A 104 15.07 -12.21 3.82
N TYR A 105 14.89 -11.99 5.12
CA TYR A 105 15.98 -11.62 6.01
C TYR A 105 16.98 -12.76 6.24
N ASN A 106 16.47 -13.98 6.44
CA ASN A 106 17.26 -15.18 6.65
C ASN A 106 18.14 -15.47 5.41
N ASP A 107 17.59 -15.35 4.21
CA ASP A 107 18.34 -15.53 2.96
C ASP A 107 19.45 -14.49 2.80
N LYS A 108 19.20 -13.25 3.22
CA LYS A 108 20.18 -12.15 3.16
C LYS A 108 21.31 -12.28 4.19
N THR A 109 21.02 -12.82 5.37
CA THR A 109 21.93 -12.76 6.53
C THR A 109 22.48 -14.12 6.98
N GLY A 110 21.85 -15.22 6.58
CA GLY A 110 22.14 -16.57 7.09
C GLY A 110 21.59 -16.85 8.49
N ILE A 111 20.90 -15.90 9.12
CA ILE A 111 20.23 -16.07 10.41
C ILE A 111 18.95 -16.90 10.20
N LYS A 112 18.51 -17.63 11.23
CA LYS A 112 17.28 -18.43 11.20
C LYS A 112 16.27 -17.88 12.18
N LEU A 113 15.70 -16.72 11.87
CA LEU A 113 14.64 -16.15 12.70
C LEU A 113 13.39 -17.03 12.67
N GLU A 114 12.67 -17.08 13.79
CA GLU A 114 11.38 -17.75 13.91
C GLU A 114 10.32 -16.76 14.42
N LEU A 115 9.19 -16.67 13.72
CA LEU A 115 8.10 -15.76 14.10
C LEU A 115 7.51 -16.15 15.46
N VAL A 116 7.37 -15.17 16.36
CA VAL A 116 6.64 -15.32 17.62
C VAL A 116 5.22 -14.80 17.45
N LYS A 117 5.07 -13.52 17.08
CA LYS A 117 3.75 -12.89 16.84
C LYS A 117 3.88 -11.56 16.11
N VAL A 118 2.85 -11.19 15.37
CA VAL A 118 2.65 -9.81 14.91
C VAL A 118 2.16 -8.93 16.07
N LEU A 119 2.75 -7.73 16.20
CA LEU A 119 2.36 -6.75 17.22
C LEU A 119 1.38 -5.72 16.67
N ARG A 120 1.67 -5.18 15.49
CA ARG A 120 0.93 -4.09 14.84
C ARG A 120 1.32 -3.98 13.37
N ALA A 121 0.46 -3.34 12.59
CA ALA A 121 0.81 -2.89 11.26
C ALA A 121 0.08 -1.58 10.91
N ASN A 122 0.70 -0.76 10.08
CA ASN A 122 0.03 0.35 9.40
C ASN A 122 0.03 0.11 7.89
N PHE A 123 -0.86 0.80 7.18
CA PHE A 123 -0.95 0.75 5.73
C PHE A 123 -1.11 2.15 5.11
N HIS A 124 -0.63 2.30 3.88
CA HIS A 124 -1.02 3.40 3.00
C HIS A 124 -1.35 2.90 1.59
N PRO A 125 -2.23 3.61 0.85
CA PRO A 125 -2.51 3.29 -0.55
C PRO A 125 -1.31 3.58 -1.44
N SER A 126 -0.91 2.62 -2.27
CA SER A 126 0.10 2.79 -3.31
C SER A 126 -0.39 2.14 -4.61
N ALA A 127 0.45 1.44 -5.38
CA ALA A 127 -0.03 0.54 -6.42
C ALA A 127 -0.52 -0.76 -5.74
N ALA A 128 -1.75 -0.73 -5.20
CA ALA A 128 -2.31 -1.60 -4.15
C ALA A 128 -2.09 -1.03 -2.73
N ILE A 129 -1.58 -1.80 -1.78
CA ILE A 129 -1.26 -1.28 -0.43
C ILE A 129 0.18 -1.58 -0.04
N THR A 130 0.77 -0.68 0.73
CA THR A 130 2.05 -0.92 1.40
C THR A 130 1.81 -1.09 2.89
N LEU A 131 2.25 -2.21 3.45
CA LEU A 131 2.13 -2.57 4.86
C LEU A 131 3.47 -2.35 5.58
N TYR A 132 3.38 -1.77 6.78
CA TYR A 132 4.48 -1.48 7.69
C TYR A 132 4.26 -2.32 8.93
N ILE A 133 4.89 -3.48 9.00
CA ILE A 133 4.58 -4.52 9.97
C ILE A 133 5.65 -4.53 11.05
N THR A 134 5.25 -4.49 12.32
CA THR A 134 6.12 -4.76 13.47
C THR A 134 5.75 -6.10 14.07
N PHE A 135 6.73 -6.99 14.24
CA PHE A 135 6.54 -8.33 14.79
C PHE A 135 7.69 -8.73 15.72
N GLU A 136 7.46 -9.73 16.55
CA GLU A 136 8.48 -10.36 17.39
C GLU A 136 8.95 -11.66 16.74
N ALA A 137 10.26 -11.89 16.77
CA ALA A 137 10.89 -13.12 16.31
C ALA A 137 12.00 -13.56 17.27
N ASN A 138 12.22 -14.86 17.38
CA ASN A 138 13.36 -15.41 18.11
C ASN A 138 14.61 -15.31 17.25
N ASP A 139 15.67 -14.72 17.80
CA ASP A 139 16.96 -14.54 17.13
C ASP A 139 18.01 -15.50 17.71
N PRO A 140 18.32 -16.62 17.02
CA PRO A 140 19.29 -17.58 17.52
C PRO A 140 20.71 -17.02 17.56
N SER A 141 21.02 -15.95 16.81
CA SER A 141 22.34 -15.33 16.81
C SER A 141 22.66 -14.56 18.10
N ASP A 142 21.63 -14.27 18.91
CA ASP A 142 21.73 -13.57 20.18
C ASP A 142 21.16 -14.40 21.34
N GLY A 143 21.54 -15.68 21.39
CA GLY A 143 21.13 -16.59 22.47
C GLY A 143 19.63 -16.93 22.45
N ASN A 144 18.99 -16.88 21.29
CA ASN A 144 17.57 -17.16 21.10
C ASN A 144 16.65 -16.16 21.83
N GLN A 145 17.09 -14.91 21.97
CA GLN A 145 16.28 -13.84 22.53
C GLN A 145 15.15 -13.44 21.56
N THR A 146 13.97 -13.18 22.10
CA THR A 146 12.87 -12.58 21.34
C THR A 146 13.15 -11.10 21.12
N LYS A 147 13.19 -10.68 19.85
CA LYS A 147 13.44 -9.30 19.42
C LYS A 147 12.34 -8.82 18.50
N ARG A 148 12.24 -7.50 18.36
CA ARG A 148 11.33 -6.86 17.42
C ARG A 148 12.00 -6.62 16.09
N TYR A 149 11.24 -6.85 15.04
CA TYR A 149 11.60 -6.63 13.66
C TYR A 149 10.53 -5.79 12.99
N GLN A 150 10.95 -5.05 11.97
CA GLN A 150 10.12 -4.20 11.16
C GLN A 150 10.28 -4.58 9.69
N ALA A 151 9.15 -4.79 8.99
CA ALA A 151 9.13 -5.14 7.59
C ALA A 151 8.21 -4.21 6.79
N VAL A 152 8.65 -3.88 5.56
CA VAL A 152 7.84 -3.18 4.58
C VAL A 152 7.48 -4.15 3.47
N VAL A 153 6.18 -4.34 3.26
CA VAL A 153 5.64 -5.30 2.29
C VAL A 153 4.65 -4.59 1.38
N ARG A 154 4.83 -4.67 0.07
CA ARG A 154 3.79 -4.31 -0.89
C ARG A 154 2.89 -5.51 -1.08
N TYR A 155 1.60 -5.31 -0.88
CA TYR A 155 0.61 -6.36 -0.93
C TYR A 155 -0.44 -6.04 -1.98
N LEU A 156 -0.46 -6.90 -3.00
CA LEU A 156 -1.61 -7.18 -3.85
C LEU A 156 -1.85 -8.69 -3.75
N SER A 157 -3.10 -9.14 -3.68
CA SER A 157 -3.44 -10.54 -3.39
C SER A 157 -2.71 -11.59 -4.25
N PHE A 158 -2.32 -11.22 -5.48
CA PHE A 158 -1.60 -12.08 -6.42
C PHE A 158 -0.14 -11.65 -6.69
N ASP A 159 0.33 -10.58 -6.05
CA ASP A 159 1.67 -10.04 -6.21
C ASP A 159 2.16 -9.42 -4.89
N ILE A 160 3.08 -10.11 -4.22
CA ILE A 160 3.59 -9.75 -2.91
C ILE A 160 5.08 -9.51 -3.00
N GLU A 161 5.52 -8.32 -2.61
CA GLU A 161 6.94 -7.95 -2.58
C GLU A 161 7.34 -7.58 -1.16
N VAL A 162 8.33 -8.29 -0.60
CA VAL A 162 9.02 -7.87 0.62
C VAL A 162 10.08 -6.84 0.24
N CYS A 163 9.82 -5.56 0.52
CA CYS A 163 10.76 -4.49 0.21
C CYS A 163 11.91 -4.42 1.24
N SER A 164 11.63 -4.71 2.51
CA SER A 164 12.63 -4.74 3.57
C SER A 164 12.18 -5.54 4.79
N CYS A 165 13.15 -6.02 5.56
CA CYS A 165 12.98 -6.59 6.89
C CYS A 165 14.26 -6.33 7.68
N ASN A 166 14.17 -5.68 8.84
CA ASN A 166 15.32 -5.36 9.69
C ASN A 166 14.91 -5.40 11.18
N PRO A 167 15.87 -5.54 12.12
CA PRO A 167 15.59 -5.31 13.53
C PRO A 167 14.98 -3.92 13.75
N GLU A 168 14.01 -3.82 14.66
CA GLU A 168 13.45 -2.52 15.06
C GLU A 168 14.57 -1.65 15.67
N PRO A 169 14.71 -0.37 15.27
CA PRO A 169 15.73 0.50 15.82
C PRO A 169 15.57 0.65 17.34
N SER A 170 16.65 0.46 18.09
CA SER A 170 16.67 0.81 19.51
C SER A 170 16.40 2.32 19.64
N SER A 171 15.44 2.70 20.48
CA SER A 171 15.24 4.10 20.85
C SER A 171 16.54 4.63 21.46
N SER A 172 17.20 5.57 20.78
CA SER A 172 18.42 6.22 21.25
C SER A 172 18.10 7.36 22.22
#